data_AF-A0A524E2M6-F1
#
_entry.id   AF-A0A524E2M6-F1
#
_cell.length_a   1.000
_cell.length_b   1.000
_cell.length_c   1.000
_cell.angle_alpha   90.00
_cell.angle_beta   90.00
_cell.angle_gamma   90.00
#
_symmetry.space_group_name_H-M   'P 1'
#
loop_
_entity.id
_entity.type
_entity.pdbx_description
1 polymer ?
#
loop_
_entity_poly.entity_id
_entity_poly.type
_entity_poly.pdbx_seq_one_letter_code
_entity_poly.pdbx_strand_id
1 'polypeptide(L)'
;MSKFKIVVKKNCYFCDKLEDWLSGKDVDYKVLDYQDPDDFDDPIMENHTFNALYCDMSACVEGIPIIVKNDEEFYYGEIWDFVNNEIIEEKARKIFDL
;
A
#
# COMPACT_ATOMS: atom_id res chain seq x y z
N MET A 1 13.84 8.48 6.32
CA MET A 1 13.04 7.25 6.12
C MET A 1 11.67 7.72 5.71
N SER A 2 11.16 7.24 4.58
CA SER A 2 9.85 7.64 4.10
C SER A 2 8.77 7.31 5.13
N LYS A 3 7.83 8.23 5.33
CA LYS A 3 6.78 8.12 6.35
C LYS A 3 5.81 6.97 6.05
N PHE A 4 5.60 6.71 4.77
CA PHE A 4 4.75 5.63 4.28
C PHE A 4 5.54 4.68 3.37
N LYS A 5 5.16 3.41 3.37
CA LYS A 5 5.57 2.45 2.34
C LYS A 5 4.32 1.91 1.66
N ILE A 6 4.36 1.77 0.35
CA ILE A 6 3.25 1.24 -0.44
C ILE A 6 3.75 -0.03 -1.08
N VAL A 7 3.24 -1.17 -0.62
CA VAL A 7 3.58 -2.46 -1.18
C VAL A 7 2.62 -2.76 -2.32
N VAL A 8 3.16 -2.93 -3.51
CA VAL A 8 2.42 -3.12 -4.77
C VAL A 8 2.83 -4.42 -5.45
N LYS A 9 1.97 -4.90 -6.36
CA LYS A 9 2.30 -5.91 -7.37
C LYS A 9 2.50 -5.24 -8.73
N LYS A 10 3.40 -5.74 -9.56
CA LYS A 10 3.39 -5.41 -11.00
C LYS A 10 2.01 -5.65 -11.63
N ASN A 11 1.57 -4.71 -12.46
CA ASN A 11 0.28 -4.72 -13.19
C ASN A 11 -0.98 -4.73 -12.29
N CYS A 12 -1.01 -3.82 -11.31
CA CYS A 12 -2.10 -3.71 -10.34
C CYS A 12 -2.90 -2.41 -10.59
N TYR A 13 -4.14 -2.53 -11.03
CA TYR A 13 -5.01 -1.39 -11.36
C TYR A 13 -5.17 -0.40 -10.19
N PHE A 14 -5.42 -0.90 -8.98
CA PHE A 14 -5.59 -0.06 -7.81
C PHE A 14 -4.25 0.53 -7.33
N CYS A 15 -3.12 -0.09 -7.64
CA CYS A 15 -1.80 0.43 -7.33
C CYS A 15 -1.50 1.67 -8.19
N ASP A 16 -1.71 1.56 -9.51
CA ASP A 16 -1.57 2.69 -10.44
C ASP A 16 -2.47 3.86 -10.04
N LYS A 17 -3.74 3.58 -9.68
CA LYS A 17 -4.67 4.60 -9.19
C LYS A 17 -4.23 5.27 -7.90
N LEU A 18 -3.61 4.53 -6.98
CA LEU A 18 -3.13 5.10 -5.72
C LEU A 18 -1.94 6.01 -5.97
N GLU A 19 -1.01 5.59 -6.81
CA GLU A 19 0.14 6.41 -7.22
C GLU A 19 -0.31 7.69 -7.93
N ASP A 20 -1.26 7.59 -8.86
CA ASP A 20 -1.86 8.75 -9.52
C ASP A 20 -2.54 9.70 -8.53
N TRP A 21 -3.22 9.17 -7.51
CA TRP A 21 -3.85 9.98 -6.49
C TRP A 21 -2.84 10.66 -5.57
N LEU A 22 -1.75 9.98 -5.23
CA LEU A 22 -0.64 10.54 -4.44
C LEU A 22 0.19 11.54 -5.26
N SER A 23 0.20 11.39 -6.57
CA SER A 23 0.87 12.32 -7.49
C SER A 23 0.32 13.74 -7.31
N GLY A 24 1.18 14.65 -6.87
CA GLY A 24 0.81 16.03 -6.58
C GLY A 24 0.32 16.29 -5.15
N LYS A 25 0.35 15.29 -4.25
CA LYS A 25 0.17 15.46 -2.81
C LYS A 25 1.53 15.48 -2.11
N ASP A 26 1.65 16.26 -1.04
CA ASP A 26 2.88 16.36 -0.23
C ASP A 26 2.97 15.16 0.75
N VAL A 27 3.06 13.95 0.19
CA VAL A 27 3.18 12.70 0.95
C VAL A 27 4.54 12.07 0.66
N ASP A 28 5.33 11.84 1.69
CA ASP A 28 6.59 11.11 1.59
C ASP A 28 6.32 9.59 1.70
N TYR A 29 6.36 8.90 0.57
CA TYR A 29 6.18 7.45 0.48
C TYR A 29 7.25 6.78 -0.37
N LYS A 30 7.52 5.50 -0.06
CA LYS A 30 8.34 4.60 -0.88
C LYS A 30 7.46 3.49 -1.45
N VAL A 31 7.53 3.26 -2.76
CA VAL A 31 6.89 2.09 -3.39
C VAL A 31 7.82 0.89 -3.26
N LEU A 32 7.26 -0.27 -2.91
CA LEU A 32 7.95 -1.55 -2.83
C LEU A 32 7.19 -2.56 -3.68
N ASP A 33 7.84 -3.10 -4.71
CA ASP A 33 7.28 -4.20 -5.49
C ASP A 33 7.63 -5.52 -4.82
N TYR A 34 6.65 -6.17 -4.21
CA TYR A 34 6.92 -7.43 -3.49
C TYR A 34 7.33 -8.58 -4.43
N GLN A 35 7.15 -8.43 -5.75
CA GLN A 35 7.61 -9.42 -6.73
C GLN A 35 9.04 -9.15 -7.18
N ASP A 36 9.59 -7.98 -6.84
CA ASP A 36 10.93 -7.60 -7.22
C ASP A 36 11.93 -8.06 -6.15
N PRO A 37 12.84 -9.01 -6.46
CA PRO A 37 13.82 -9.51 -5.51
C PRO A 37 14.71 -8.40 -4.92
N ASP A 38 14.86 -7.26 -5.60
CA ASP A 38 15.63 -6.12 -5.10
C ASP A 38 14.91 -5.36 -3.96
N ASP A 39 13.58 -5.47 -3.87
CA ASP A 39 12.76 -4.86 -2.81
C ASP A 39 12.54 -5.81 -1.60
N PHE A 40 12.98 -7.07 -1.70
CA PHE A 40 12.89 -8.04 -0.59
C PHE A 40 13.80 -7.70 0.59
N ASP A 41 14.82 -6.87 0.38
CA ASP A 41 15.74 -6.43 1.44
C ASP A 41 15.15 -5.32 2.33
N ASP A 42 13.90 -4.87 2.09
CA ASP A 42 13.24 -3.91 2.98
C ASP A 42 12.86 -4.57 4.32
N PRO A 43 13.17 -3.95 5.49
CA PRO A 43 12.88 -4.52 6.80
C PRO A 43 11.41 -4.90 7.03
N ILE A 44 10.48 -4.34 6.25
CA ILE A 44 9.07 -4.72 6.33
C ILE A 44 8.83 -6.20 5.97
N MET A 45 9.70 -6.79 5.15
CA MET A 45 9.63 -8.22 4.78
C MET A 45 10.01 -9.15 5.94
N GLU A 46 10.68 -8.63 6.97
CA GLU A 46 10.95 -9.37 8.21
C GLU A 46 9.83 -9.18 9.25
N ASN A 47 8.90 -8.24 9.02
CA ASN A 47 7.85 -7.93 9.97
C ASN A 47 6.82 -9.08 10.00
N HIS A 48 6.69 -9.72 11.16
CA HIS A 48 5.77 -10.85 11.35
C HIS A 48 4.31 -10.50 11.10
N THR A 49 3.87 -9.29 11.45
CA THR A 49 2.51 -8.81 11.22
C THR A 49 2.26 -8.62 9.73
N PHE A 50 3.20 -7.98 9.03
CA PHE A 50 3.14 -7.83 7.59
C PHE A 50 3.11 -9.19 6.88
N ASN A 51 4.01 -10.11 7.25
CA ASN A 51 4.07 -11.44 6.66
C ASN A 51 2.79 -12.26 6.93
N ALA A 52 2.20 -12.14 8.12
CA ALA A 52 0.94 -12.80 8.44
C ALA A 52 -0.21 -12.22 7.58
N LEU A 53 -0.34 -10.89 7.52
CA LEU A 53 -1.33 -10.20 6.69
C LEU A 53 -1.13 -10.54 5.22
N TYR A 54 0.10 -10.52 4.73
CA TYR A 54 0.44 -10.78 3.35
C TYR A 54 0.23 -12.26 2.96
N CYS A 55 0.59 -13.22 3.82
CA CYS A 55 0.31 -14.64 3.59
C CYS A 55 -1.19 -14.95 3.59
N ASP A 56 -1.98 -14.33 4.47
CA ASP A 56 -3.44 -14.49 4.47
C ASP A 56 -4.09 -13.78 3.27
N MET A 57 -3.52 -12.65 2.84
CA MET A 57 -4.02 -11.87 1.73
C MET A 57 -3.37 -12.23 0.39
N SER A 58 -2.60 -13.31 0.26
CA SER A 58 -2.04 -13.73 -1.04
C SER A 58 -3.13 -14.02 -2.09
N ALA A 59 -4.39 -14.16 -1.66
CA ALA A 59 -5.58 -14.25 -2.51
C ALA A 59 -6.22 -12.88 -2.88
N CYS A 60 -5.75 -11.76 -2.31
CA CYS A 60 -6.40 -10.44 -2.35
C CYS A 60 -5.44 -9.31 -2.77
N VAL A 61 -4.17 -9.35 -2.32
CA VAL A 61 -3.10 -8.41 -2.72
C VAL A 61 -2.79 -8.47 -4.21
N GLU A 62 -3.30 -9.49 -4.93
CA GLU A 62 -3.16 -9.57 -6.38
C GLU A 62 -3.69 -8.33 -7.12
N GLY A 63 -4.60 -7.57 -6.51
CA GLY A 63 -5.17 -6.38 -7.13
C GLY A 63 -5.07 -5.09 -6.33
N ILE A 64 -4.72 -5.09 -5.04
CA ILE A 64 -4.88 -3.92 -4.16
C ILE A 64 -3.57 -3.61 -3.42
N PRO A 65 -3.11 -2.34 -3.40
CA PRO A 65 -1.90 -1.96 -2.69
C PRO A 65 -2.08 -2.01 -1.17
N ILE A 66 -1.01 -2.39 -0.45
CA ILE A 66 -0.95 -2.28 1.02
C ILE A 66 -0.22 -1.00 1.39
N ILE A 67 -0.83 -0.19 2.25
CA ILE A 67 -0.20 1.03 2.80
C ILE A 67 0.32 0.71 4.19
N VAL A 68 1.62 0.92 4.39
CA VAL A 68 2.30 0.74 5.67
C VAL A 68 2.63 2.12 6.23
N LYS A 69 2.12 2.42 7.42
CA LYS A 69 2.42 3.64 8.18
C LYS A 69 3.27 3.25 9.39
N ASN A 70 4.47 3.84 9.49
CA ASN A 70 5.41 3.64 10.59
C ASN A 70 5.75 2.17 10.94
N ASP A 71 5.71 1.25 9.98
CA ASP A 71 5.98 -0.20 10.13
C ASP A 71 5.07 -0.97 11.13
N GLU A 72 4.08 -0.32 11.73
CA GLU A 72 3.13 -0.91 12.70
C GLU A 72 1.68 -0.91 12.21
N GLU A 73 1.30 0.10 11.44
CA GLU A 73 -0.07 0.28 10.96
C GLU A 73 -0.18 -0.11 9.48
N PHE A 74 -1.04 -1.07 9.19
CA PHE A 74 -1.26 -1.61 7.85
C PHE A 74 -2.68 -1.33 7.40
N TYR A 75 -2.81 -0.66 6.26
CA TYR A 75 -4.10 -0.32 5.66
C TYR A 75 -4.24 -1.02 4.32
N TYR A 76 -5.34 -1.74 4.16
CA TYR A 76 -5.63 -2.53 2.96
C TYR A 76 -7.12 -2.44 2.62
N GLY A 77 -7.44 -2.00 1.40
CA GLY A 77 -8.83 -1.93 0.96
C GLY A 77 -9.68 -0.81 1.57
N GLU A 78 -9.33 -0.29 2.74
CA GLU A 78 -10.18 0.65 3.49
C GLU A 78 -10.41 1.97 2.78
N ILE A 79 -9.40 2.44 2.04
CA ILE A 79 -9.48 3.66 1.23
C ILE A 79 -10.23 3.46 -0.08
N TRP A 80 -10.66 2.25 -0.41
CA TRP A 80 -11.23 1.93 -1.70
C TRP A 80 -12.74 1.75 -1.62
N ASP A 81 -13.44 2.36 -2.58
CA ASP A 81 -14.78 1.98 -2.98
C ASP A 81 -14.65 0.97 -4.12
N PHE A 82 -14.77 -0.32 -3.79
CA PHE A 82 -14.67 -1.40 -4.77
C PHE A 82 -15.88 -1.49 -5.72
N VAL A 83 -16.99 -0.83 -5.42
CA VAL A 83 -18.16 -0.80 -6.30
C VAL A 83 -17.92 0.19 -7.43
N ASN A 84 -17.36 1.37 -7.10
CA ASN A 84 -17.10 2.44 -8.06
C ASN A 84 -15.65 2.44 -8.60
N ASN A 85 -14.77 1.61 -8.03
CA ASN A 85 -13.32 1.58 -8.32
C ASN A 85 -12.64 2.94 -8.07
N GLU A 86 -12.98 3.59 -6.96
CA GLU A 86 -12.51 4.93 -6.60
C GLU A 86 -11.87 4.95 -5.21
N ILE A 87 -11.05 5.97 -4.96
CA ILE A 87 -10.50 6.26 -3.63
C ILE A 87 -11.52 7.08 -2.84
N ILE A 88 -11.83 6.61 -1.64
CA ILE A 88 -12.59 7.34 -0.64
C ILE A 88 -11.68 8.41 -0.05
N GLU A 89 -11.73 9.62 -0.62
CA GLU A 89 -10.86 10.76 -0.29
C GLU A 89 -10.75 11.02 1.22
N GLU A 90 -11.87 10.98 1.95
CA GLU A 90 -11.91 11.22 3.40
C GLU A 90 -11.03 10.22 4.18
N LYS A 91 -11.11 8.95 3.82
CA LYS A 91 -10.33 7.89 4.48
C LYS A 91 -8.87 7.96 4.10
N ALA A 92 -8.58 8.19 2.82
CA ALA A 92 -7.20 8.31 2.33
C ALA A 92 -6.48 9.49 3.00
N ARG A 93 -7.13 10.65 3.11
CA ARG A 93 -6.58 11.81 3.83
C ARG A 93 -6.29 11.51 5.29
N LYS A 94 -7.20 10.81 5.98
CA LYS A 94 -7.00 10.41 7.37
C LYS A 94 -5.78 9.49 7.55
N ILE A 95 -5.55 8.58 6.61
CA ILE A 95 -4.41 7.64 6.67
C ILE A 95 -3.09 8.37 6.39
N PHE A 96 -3.07 9.18 5.33
CA PHE A 96 -1.88 9.91 4.88
C PHE A 96 -1.59 11.21 5.68
N ASP A 97 -2.40 11.53 6.68
CA ASP A 97 -2.32 12.75 7.50
C ASP A 97 -2.36 14.05 6.66
N LEU A 98 -3.30 14.11 5.69
CA LEU A 98 -3.53 15.22 4.75
C LEU A 98 -4.79 16.05 5.03
#